data_AF-A0A2E6DBR0-F1
#
_entry.id   AF-A0A2E6DBR0-F1
#
_cell.length_a   1.000
_cell.length_b   1.000
_cell.length_c   1.000
_cell.angle_alpha   90.00
_cell.angle_beta   90.00
_cell.angle_gamma   90.00
#
_symmetry.space_group_name_H-M   'P 1'
#
loop_
_entity.id
_entity.type
_entity.pdbx_description
1 polymer ?
#
loop_
_entity_poly.entity_id
_entity_poly.type
_entity_poly.pdbx_seq_one_letter_code
_entity_poly.pdbx_strand_id
1 'polypeptide(L)'
;MIDGVILVWFILTFASLLFVAVDIRNTPESPVLKWGFILLVAYTGPVGLLLYVIGCREPLKGLHERYVAVLWRQVLGSTMHCVSGDGVGILAGAVIGAYLHLSSGLHITLEYVLGFGFGWLIFQALFMRDSQGGSYRRALSNTFLPELVSMNALMAGMVPLMSFMMASIPGAHNPLAARFWFTMSMALLLGFILAYPINWWLVSRNLKHGMMTVRPNGSPPVAHDSRDHGTIDPQTMGDTHDSHAGADGKTATGTEVAIVTIISFVMLGVGLIVTLVL
;
A
#
# COMPACT_ATOMS: atom_id res chain seq x y z
N MET A 1 -16.24 27.40 -6.95
CA MET A 1 -15.04 26.91 -7.67
C MET A 1 -14.63 25.50 -7.21
N ILE A 2 -14.53 25.24 -5.90
CA ILE A 2 -14.17 23.90 -5.38
C ILE A 2 -15.13 22.78 -5.81
N ASP A 3 -16.44 23.06 -5.90
CA ASP A 3 -17.41 22.04 -6.32
C ASP A 3 -17.18 21.52 -7.75
N GLY A 4 -16.70 22.40 -8.65
CA GLY A 4 -16.31 21.98 -10.00
C GLY A 4 -15.09 21.07 -10.00
N VAL A 5 -14.10 21.37 -9.16
CA VAL A 5 -12.91 20.51 -8.98
C VAL A 5 -13.31 19.15 -8.43
N ILE A 6 -14.19 19.11 -7.42
CA ILE A 6 -14.70 17.88 -6.82
C ILE A 6 -15.48 17.06 -7.85
N LEU A 7 -16.34 17.69 -8.64
CA LEU A 7 -17.08 17.01 -9.70
C LEU A 7 -16.15 16.38 -10.74
N VAL A 8 -15.17 17.15 -11.24
CA VAL A 8 -14.18 16.65 -12.20
C VAL A 8 -13.36 15.51 -11.58
N TRP A 9 -12.95 15.65 -10.32
CA TRP A 9 -12.25 14.59 -9.59
C TRP A 9 -13.04 13.28 -9.58
N PHE A 10 -14.33 13.31 -9.21
CA PHE A 10 -15.15 12.10 -9.17
C PHE A 10 -15.47 11.52 -10.56
N ILE A 11 -15.63 12.35 -11.59
CA ILE A 11 -15.78 11.87 -12.98
C ILE A 11 -14.51 11.12 -13.40
N LEU A 12 -13.33 11.70 -13.16
CA LEU A 12 -12.06 11.07 -13.49
C LEU A 12 -11.81 9.81 -12.65
N THR A 13 -12.15 9.83 -11.37
CA THR A 13 -12.07 8.66 -10.48
C THR A 13 -12.95 7.52 -10.99
N PHE A 14 -14.19 7.81 -11.37
CA PHE A 14 -15.10 6.80 -11.89
C PHE A 14 -14.59 6.20 -13.21
N ALA A 15 -14.15 7.04 -14.15
CA ALA A 15 -13.56 6.57 -15.41
C ALA A 15 -12.29 5.73 -15.18
N SER A 16 -11.44 6.17 -14.26
CA SER A 16 -10.21 5.47 -13.86
C SER A 16 -10.51 4.10 -13.25
N LEU A 17 -11.48 4.04 -12.34
CA LEU A 17 -11.89 2.82 -11.68
C LEU A 17 -12.47 1.81 -12.67
N LEU A 18 -13.33 2.26 -13.61
CA LEU A 18 -13.86 1.40 -14.66
C LEU A 18 -12.76 0.82 -15.55
N PHE A 19 -11.80 1.65 -15.96
CA PHE A 19 -10.67 1.21 -16.76
C PHE A 19 -9.86 0.12 -16.02
N VAL A 20 -9.43 0.39 -14.78
CA VAL A 20 -8.61 -0.55 -14.02
C VAL A 20 -9.39 -1.83 -13.70
N ALA A 21 -10.66 -1.73 -13.31
CA ALA A 21 -11.49 -2.89 -12.98
C ALA A 21 -11.66 -3.87 -14.16
N VAL A 22 -11.50 -3.40 -15.41
CA VAL A 22 -11.52 -4.23 -16.62
C VAL A 22 -10.11 -4.70 -16.99
N ASP A 23 -9.14 -3.79 -17.09
CA ASP A 23 -7.78 -4.08 -17.57
C ASP A 23 -7.04 -5.06 -16.62
N ILE A 24 -7.21 -4.89 -15.31
CA ILE A 24 -6.50 -5.68 -14.29
C ILE A 24 -6.89 -7.16 -14.25
N ARG A 25 -8.04 -7.51 -14.82
CA ARG A 25 -8.50 -8.90 -14.88
C ARG A 25 -7.50 -9.77 -15.64
N ASN A 26 -6.90 -9.21 -16.69
CA ASN A 26 -5.94 -9.87 -17.55
C ASN A 26 -4.49 -9.79 -17.05
N THR A 27 -4.19 -8.91 -16.08
CA THR A 27 -2.85 -8.81 -15.51
C THR A 27 -2.52 -10.07 -14.71
N PRO A 28 -1.34 -10.70 -14.90
CA PRO A 28 -0.96 -11.94 -14.22
C PRO A 28 -0.48 -11.68 -12.78
N GLU A 29 -1.34 -11.07 -11.96
CA GLU A 29 -1.07 -10.78 -10.55
C GLU A 29 -1.94 -11.58 -9.58
N SER A 30 -1.49 -11.64 -8.32
CA SER A 30 -2.27 -12.24 -7.25
C SER A 30 -3.65 -11.57 -7.09
N PRO A 31 -4.72 -12.32 -6.79
CA PRO A 31 -6.06 -11.74 -6.62
C PRO A 31 -6.11 -10.62 -5.58
N VAL A 32 -5.32 -10.73 -4.52
CA VAL A 32 -5.23 -9.71 -3.45
C VAL A 32 -4.66 -8.41 -3.98
N LEU A 33 -3.59 -8.46 -4.80
CA LEU A 33 -2.98 -7.26 -5.35
C LEU A 33 -3.86 -6.60 -6.41
N LYS A 34 -4.64 -7.41 -7.16
CA LYS A 34 -5.69 -6.89 -8.05
C LYS A 34 -6.73 -6.06 -7.29
N TRP A 35 -7.23 -6.58 -6.16
CA TRP A 35 -8.13 -5.82 -5.30
C TRP A 35 -7.46 -4.58 -4.70
N GLY A 36 -6.18 -4.68 -4.32
CA GLY A 36 -5.40 -3.54 -3.87
C GLY A 36 -5.41 -2.40 -4.90
N PHE A 37 -5.14 -2.68 -6.17
CA PHE A 37 -5.13 -1.64 -7.20
C PHE A 37 -6.51 -1.03 -7.44
N ILE A 38 -7.56 -1.86 -7.42
CA ILE A 38 -8.94 -1.38 -7.55
C ILE A 38 -9.28 -0.43 -6.40
N LEU A 39 -8.94 -0.79 -5.15
CA LEU A 39 -9.19 0.03 -3.97
C LEU A 39 -8.36 1.32 -3.98
N LEU A 40 -7.06 1.22 -4.30
CA LEU A 40 -6.19 2.39 -4.43
C LEU A 40 -6.76 3.38 -5.45
N VAL A 41 -7.21 2.92 -6.61
CA VAL A 41 -7.82 3.77 -7.65
C VAL A 41 -9.16 4.33 -7.18
N ALA A 42 -9.96 3.57 -6.44
CA ALA A 42 -11.20 4.08 -5.86
C ALA A 42 -10.91 5.23 -4.87
N TYR A 43 -9.79 5.17 -4.13
CA TYR A 43 -9.41 6.20 -3.16
C TYR A 43 -8.73 7.40 -3.79
N THR A 44 -7.88 7.19 -4.78
CA THR A 44 -6.93 8.20 -5.28
C THR A 44 -7.20 8.60 -6.74
N GLY A 45 -8.21 8.00 -7.36
CA GLY A 45 -8.72 8.35 -8.67
C GLY A 45 -7.67 8.27 -9.79
N PRO A 46 -7.50 9.33 -10.60
CA PRO A 46 -6.58 9.31 -11.74
C PRO A 46 -5.11 9.13 -11.33
N VAL A 47 -4.74 9.49 -10.09
CA VAL A 47 -3.37 9.24 -9.58
C VAL A 47 -3.14 7.75 -9.39
N GLY A 48 -4.09 7.03 -8.80
CA GLY A 48 -4.03 5.57 -8.67
C GLY A 48 -3.98 4.87 -10.03
N LEU A 49 -4.74 5.36 -11.01
CA LEU A 49 -4.67 4.86 -12.39
C LEU A 49 -3.27 5.03 -12.98
N LEU A 50 -2.68 6.22 -12.82
CA LEU A 50 -1.32 6.48 -13.32
C LEU A 50 -0.33 5.49 -12.70
N LEU A 51 -0.38 5.31 -11.38
CA LEU A 51 0.45 4.36 -10.65
C LEU A 51 0.25 2.91 -11.13
N TYR A 52 -0.98 2.49 -11.39
CA TYR A 52 -1.28 1.19 -11.96
C TYR A 52 -0.63 0.99 -13.33
N VAL A 53 -0.81 1.96 -14.24
CA VAL A 53 -0.31 1.88 -15.62
C VAL A 53 1.22 1.84 -15.67
N ILE A 54 1.91 2.67 -14.89
CA ILE A 54 3.39 2.72 -14.92
C ILE A 54 4.04 1.63 -14.05
N GLY A 55 3.31 1.14 -13.05
CA GLY A 55 3.81 0.24 -12.02
C GLY A 55 3.59 -1.23 -12.32
N CYS A 56 2.35 -1.61 -12.64
CA CYS A 56 1.89 -3.00 -12.63
C CYS A 56 1.43 -3.49 -14.00
N ARG A 57 0.79 -2.61 -14.77
CA ARG A 57 0.20 -3.00 -16.06
C ARG A 57 1.24 -3.64 -16.97
N GLU A 58 0.96 -4.87 -17.37
CA GLU A 58 1.86 -5.66 -18.19
C GLU A 58 2.06 -5.00 -19.57
N PRO A 59 3.31 -4.61 -19.94
CA PRO A 59 3.55 -3.92 -21.21
C PRO A 59 3.46 -4.88 -22.41
N LEU A 60 3.89 -6.13 -22.22
CA LEU A 60 3.95 -7.18 -23.22
C LEU A 60 3.70 -8.53 -22.52
N LYS A 61 2.96 -9.42 -23.17
CA LYS A 61 2.57 -10.72 -22.59
C LYS A 61 3.79 -11.54 -22.16
N GLY A 62 3.77 -12.02 -20.92
CA GLY A 62 4.81 -12.85 -20.33
C GLY A 62 6.01 -12.08 -19.76
N LEU A 63 5.99 -10.74 -19.83
CA LEU A 63 7.08 -9.89 -19.31
C LEU A 63 6.73 -9.21 -17.99
N HIS A 64 5.54 -9.44 -17.43
CA HIS A 64 5.11 -8.80 -16.18
C HIS A 64 6.11 -9.02 -15.02
N GLU A 65 6.60 -10.24 -14.80
CA GLU A 65 7.56 -10.55 -13.72
C GLU A 65 8.85 -9.72 -13.83
N ARG A 66 9.44 -9.71 -15.03
CA ARG A 66 10.62 -8.90 -15.32
C ARG A 66 10.33 -7.40 -15.21
N TYR A 67 9.14 -6.98 -15.61
CA TYR A 67 8.72 -5.58 -15.57
C TYR A 67 8.59 -5.08 -14.13
N VAL A 68 7.99 -5.86 -13.23
CA VAL A 68 7.79 -5.46 -11.82
C VAL A 68 9.00 -5.70 -10.93
N ALA A 69 10.02 -6.44 -11.39
CA ALA A 69 11.20 -6.79 -10.59
C ALA A 69 12.04 -5.59 -10.10
N VAL A 70 11.95 -4.43 -10.76
CA VAL A 70 12.70 -3.23 -10.33
C VAL A 70 12.19 -2.72 -8.97
N LEU A 71 13.12 -2.34 -8.09
CA LEU A 71 12.84 -2.02 -6.69
C LEU A 71 11.70 -1.01 -6.51
N TRP A 72 11.68 0.10 -7.25
CA TRP A 72 10.62 1.12 -7.08
C TRP A 72 9.22 0.58 -7.38
N ARG A 73 9.09 -0.40 -8.29
CA ARG A 73 7.82 -1.08 -8.59
C ARG A 73 7.44 -2.05 -7.48
N GLN A 74 8.41 -2.78 -6.93
CA GLN A 74 8.20 -3.60 -5.73
C GLN A 74 7.73 -2.75 -4.55
N VAL A 75 8.36 -1.60 -4.33
CA VAL A 75 7.97 -0.64 -3.29
C VAL A 75 6.57 -0.11 -3.54
N LEU A 76 6.27 0.32 -4.78
CA LEU A 76 4.94 0.76 -5.17
C LEU A 76 3.88 -0.30 -4.81
N GLY A 77 4.08 -1.56 -5.19
CA GLY A 77 3.22 -2.70 -4.85
C GLY A 77 3.01 -2.90 -3.35
N SER A 78 4.08 -2.79 -2.57
CA SER A 78 4.04 -2.90 -1.11
C SER A 78 3.27 -1.74 -0.47
N THR A 79 3.56 -0.50 -0.88
CA THR A 79 2.89 0.71 -0.37
C THR A 79 1.40 0.70 -0.71
N MET A 80 1.03 0.39 -1.96
CA MET A 80 -0.38 0.31 -2.33
C MET A 80 -1.13 -0.76 -1.55
N HIS A 81 -0.51 -1.90 -1.25
CA HIS A 81 -1.16 -3.00 -0.57
C HIS A 81 -1.52 -2.59 0.87
N CYS A 82 -0.57 -1.94 1.54
CA CYS A 82 -0.78 -1.31 2.85
C CYS A 82 -1.88 -0.24 2.80
N VAL A 83 -1.76 0.76 1.93
CA VAL A 83 -2.74 1.86 1.82
C VAL A 83 -4.14 1.35 1.44
N SER A 84 -4.23 0.27 0.65
CA SER A 84 -5.51 -0.33 0.28
C SER A 84 -6.20 -0.96 1.48
N GLY A 85 -5.46 -1.69 2.32
CA GLY A 85 -5.99 -2.29 3.54
C GLY A 85 -6.31 -1.24 4.60
N ASP A 86 -5.32 -0.45 4.98
CA ASP A 86 -5.48 0.61 5.98
C ASP A 86 -6.57 1.60 5.58
N GLY A 87 -6.64 1.96 4.30
CA GLY A 87 -7.63 2.88 3.74
C GLY A 87 -9.07 2.42 3.95
N VAL A 88 -9.38 1.13 3.81
CA VAL A 88 -10.74 0.60 4.10
C VAL A 88 -11.10 0.87 5.57
N GLY A 89 -10.21 0.50 6.49
CA GLY A 89 -10.45 0.65 7.92
C GLY A 89 -10.53 2.11 8.35
N ILE A 90 -9.67 2.97 7.82
CA ILE A 90 -9.68 4.42 8.08
C ILE A 90 -10.97 5.05 7.57
N LEU A 91 -11.38 4.78 6.33
CA LEU A 91 -12.62 5.33 5.77
C LEU A 91 -13.85 4.86 6.56
N ALA A 92 -13.89 3.59 6.98
CA ALA A 92 -14.94 3.07 7.83
C ALA A 92 -14.96 3.79 9.20
N GLY A 93 -13.79 3.96 9.82
CA GLY A 93 -13.64 4.69 11.08
C GLY A 93 -14.07 6.15 10.96
N ALA A 94 -13.73 6.81 9.86
CA ALA A 94 -14.08 8.19 9.60
C ALA A 94 -15.60 8.38 9.50
N VAL A 95 -16.27 7.48 8.78
CA VAL A 95 -17.74 7.46 8.64
C VAL A 95 -18.40 7.19 9.99
N ILE A 96 -17.95 6.17 10.72
CA ILE A 96 -18.49 5.84 12.05
C ILE A 96 -18.29 7.01 13.02
N GLY A 97 -17.08 7.57 13.07
CA GLY A 97 -16.75 8.68 13.96
C GLY A 97 -17.56 9.94 13.64
N ALA A 98 -17.85 10.20 12.37
CA ALA A 98 -18.71 11.30 11.96
C ALA A 98 -20.16 11.10 12.40
N TYR A 99 -20.72 9.89 12.28
CA TYR A 99 -22.09 9.60 12.75
C TYR A 99 -22.21 9.63 14.28
N LEU A 100 -21.19 9.18 14.99
CA LEU A 100 -21.15 9.18 16.45
C LEU A 100 -20.77 10.54 17.05
N HIS A 101 -20.44 11.54 16.22
CA HIS A 101 -20.02 12.88 16.64
C HIS A 101 -18.87 12.84 17.66
N LEU A 102 -17.88 11.97 17.42
CA LEU A 102 -16.74 11.80 18.31
C LEU A 102 -15.88 13.07 18.39
N SER A 103 -15.22 13.27 19.54
CA SER A 103 -14.18 14.30 19.65
C SER A 103 -13.01 14.00 18.71
N SER A 104 -12.29 15.02 18.26
CA SER A 104 -11.20 14.88 17.28
C SER A 104 -10.19 13.77 17.63
N GLY A 105 -9.74 13.71 18.89
CA GLY A 105 -8.82 12.66 19.34
C GLY A 105 -9.40 11.24 19.28
N LEU A 106 -10.67 11.05 19.65
CA LEU A 106 -11.34 9.76 19.54
C LEU A 106 -11.59 9.36 18.09
N HIS A 107 -11.89 10.35 17.24
CA HIS A 107 -12.11 10.16 15.81
C HIS A 107 -10.83 9.64 15.13
N ILE A 108 -9.69 10.32 15.32
CA ILE A 108 -8.38 9.89 14.82
C ILE A 108 -7.97 8.52 15.39
N THR A 109 -8.23 8.29 16.69
CA THR A 109 -7.92 7.00 17.32
C THR A 109 -8.73 5.86 16.69
N LEU A 110 -10.01 6.08 16.42
CA LEU A 110 -10.88 5.11 15.79
C LEU A 110 -10.41 4.79 14.37
N GLU A 111 -10.10 5.81 13.57
CA GLU A 111 -9.53 5.65 12.23
C GLU A 111 -8.22 4.85 12.26
N TYR A 112 -7.32 5.17 13.20
CA TYR A 112 -6.04 4.49 13.34
C TYR A 112 -6.25 3.00 13.69
N VAL A 113 -7.07 2.71 14.70
CA VAL A 113 -7.30 1.33 15.18
C VAL A 113 -7.99 0.48 14.12
N LEU A 114 -9.01 1.01 13.46
CA LEU A 114 -9.72 0.28 12.41
C LEU A 114 -8.87 0.13 11.15
N GLY A 115 -8.13 1.18 10.76
CA GLY A 115 -7.15 1.15 9.67
C GLY A 115 -6.12 0.06 9.87
N PHE A 116 -5.33 0.19 10.94
CA PHE A 116 -4.29 -0.76 11.29
C PHE A 116 -4.84 -2.18 11.47
N GLY A 117 -5.99 -2.33 12.14
CA GLY A 117 -6.61 -3.64 12.36
C GLY A 117 -7.01 -4.30 11.04
N PHE A 118 -7.63 -3.57 10.12
CA PHE A 118 -8.05 -4.11 8.83
C PHE A 118 -6.85 -4.38 7.91
N GLY A 119 -5.88 -3.46 7.83
CA GLY A 119 -4.63 -3.63 7.09
C GLY A 119 -3.85 -4.85 7.56
N TRP A 120 -3.59 -4.94 8.87
CA TRP A 120 -2.80 -6.02 9.45
C TRP A 120 -3.49 -7.39 9.42
N LEU A 121 -4.74 -7.47 9.91
CA LEU A 121 -5.42 -8.77 10.06
C LEU A 121 -5.91 -9.32 8.73
N ILE A 122 -6.43 -8.47 7.84
CA ILE A 122 -7.11 -8.93 6.63
C ILE A 122 -6.18 -8.82 5.44
N PHE A 123 -5.57 -7.65 5.19
CA PHE A 123 -4.77 -7.46 3.99
C PHE A 123 -3.41 -8.14 4.07
N GLN A 124 -2.62 -7.85 5.11
CA GLN A 124 -1.27 -8.38 5.26
C GLN A 124 -1.27 -9.87 5.63
N ALA A 125 -1.95 -10.23 6.73
CA ALA A 125 -1.83 -11.57 7.28
C ALA A 125 -2.49 -12.66 6.44
N LEU A 126 -3.59 -12.38 5.72
CA LEU A 126 -4.17 -13.35 4.78
C LEU A 126 -3.30 -13.51 3.53
N PHE A 127 -2.71 -12.43 3.03
CA PHE A 127 -1.82 -12.46 1.86
C PHE A 127 -0.54 -13.24 2.13
N MET A 128 0.07 -13.04 3.31
CA MET A 128 1.31 -13.70 3.69
C MET A 128 1.12 -15.12 4.26
N ARG A 129 -0.12 -15.58 4.43
CA ARG A 129 -0.38 -16.90 5.03
C ARG A 129 0.24 -18.02 4.19
N ASP A 130 0.00 -18.00 2.90
CA ASP A 130 0.38 -19.09 2.01
C ASP A 130 1.89 -19.08 1.73
N SER A 131 2.50 -17.88 1.67
CA SER A 131 3.96 -17.72 1.54
C SER A 131 4.75 -18.03 2.82
N GLN A 132 4.10 -18.12 3.99
CA GLN A 132 4.73 -18.45 5.27
C GLN A 132 4.38 -19.86 5.79
N GLY A 133 4.16 -20.81 4.87
CA GLY A 133 3.89 -22.20 5.21
C GLY A 133 2.53 -22.43 5.87
N GLY A 134 1.54 -21.57 5.58
CA GLY A 134 0.15 -21.71 6.01
C GLY A 134 -0.17 -21.21 7.41
N SER A 135 0.82 -20.76 8.20
CA SER A 135 0.60 -20.32 9.58
C SER A 135 0.18 -18.85 9.67
N TYR A 136 -1.12 -18.62 9.86
CA TYR A 136 -1.68 -17.27 10.03
C TYR A 136 -1.08 -16.52 11.24
N ARG A 137 -0.78 -17.22 12.34
CA ARG A 137 -0.13 -16.61 13.52
C ARG A 137 1.27 -16.10 13.22
N ARG A 138 2.04 -16.85 12.43
CA ARG A 138 3.37 -16.45 11.99
C ARG A 138 3.28 -15.26 11.02
N ALA A 139 2.30 -15.29 10.12
CA ALA A 139 2.01 -14.17 9.23
C ALA A 139 1.72 -12.88 10.01
N LEU A 140 0.85 -12.94 11.02
CA LEU A 140 0.56 -11.82 11.91
C LEU A 140 1.81 -11.28 12.61
N SER A 141 2.60 -12.16 13.24
CA SER A 141 3.80 -11.73 13.98
C SER A 141 4.83 -11.05 13.08
N ASN A 142 5.01 -11.57 11.87
CA ASN A 142 6.04 -11.06 10.95
C ASN A 142 5.60 -9.81 10.20
N THR A 143 4.28 -9.57 10.07
CA THR A 143 3.72 -8.39 9.41
C THR A 143 3.45 -7.23 10.34
N PHE A 144 3.33 -7.47 11.65
CA PHE A 144 2.96 -6.45 12.63
C PHE A 144 3.87 -5.22 12.58
N LEU A 145 5.18 -5.44 12.70
CA LEU A 145 6.15 -4.34 12.76
C LEU A 145 6.25 -3.59 11.42
N PRO A 146 6.39 -4.27 10.26
CA PRO A 146 6.33 -3.59 8.97
C PRO A 146 5.04 -2.80 8.73
N GLU A 147 3.90 -3.29 9.20
CA GLU A 147 2.64 -2.57 9.08
C GLU A 147 2.57 -1.37 10.00
N LEU A 148 3.00 -1.51 11.25
CA LEU A 148 2.98 -0.45 12.25
C LEU A 148 3.77 0.78 11.78
N VAL A 149 5.00 0.57 11.29
CA VAL A 149 5.85 1.68 10.85
C VAL A 149 5.32 2.35 9.58
N SER A 150 4.68 1.59 8.69
CA SER A 150 4.05 2.10 7.46
C SER A 150 2.79 2.91 7.79
N MET A 151 1.92 2.38 8.65
CA MET A 151 0.69 3.02 9.11
C MET A 151 0.98 4.33 9.86
N ASN A 152 2.03 4.35 10.69
CA ASN A 152 2.48 5.57 11.36
C ASN A 152 2.83 6.69 10.35
N ALA A 153 3.57 6.36 9.30
CA ALA A 153 3.93 7.33 8.27
C ALA A 153 2.73 7.75 7.42
N LEU A 154 1.80 6.83 7.13
CA LEU A 154 0.55 7.12 6.44
C LEU A 154 -0.29 8.13 7.24
N MET A 155 -0.52 7.86 8.53
CA MET A 155 -1.31 8.72 9.40
C MET A 155 -0.63 10.05 9.70
N ALA A 156 0.71 10.09 9.75
CA ALA A 156 1.48 11.33 9.88
C ALA A 156 1.18 12.34 8.76
N GLY A 157 0.92 11.86 7.53
CA GLY A 157 0.51 12.71 6.42
C GLY A 157 -0.98 12.96 6.37
N MET A 158 -1.77 11.91 6.58
CA MET A 158 -3.22 11.96 6.43
C MET A 158 -3.87 12.90 7.44
N VAL A 159 -3.54 12.79 8.73
CA VAL A 159 -4.26 13.47 9.82
C VAL A 159 -4.15 15.01 9.74
N PRO A 160 -2.97 15.62 9.52
CA PRO A 160 -2.87 17.07 9.35
C PRO A 160 -3.62 17.59 8.13
N LEU A 161 -3.47 16.93 6.97
CA LEU A 161 -4.09 17.38 5.74
C LEU A 161 -5.61 17.25 5.82
N MET A 162 -6.11 16.14 6.37
CA MET A 162 -7.53 15.93 6.61
C MET A 162 -8.09 17.05 7.51
N SER A 163 -7.43 17.33 8.63
CA SER A 163 -7.89 18.35 9.59
C SER A 163 -7.92 19.75 8.97
N PHE A 164 -6.86 20.12 8.26
CA PHE A 164 -6.79 21.38 7.52
C PHE A 164 -7.90 21.50 6.47
N MET A 165 -8.11 20.45 5.67
CA MET A 165 -9.12 20.46 4.60
C MET A 165 -10.54 20.46 5.14
N MET A 166 -10.80 19.72 6.22
CA MET A 166 -12.11 19.71 6.88
C MET A 166 -12.44 21.08 7.47
N ALA A 167 -11.46 21.78 8.07
CA ALA A 167 -11.63 23.15 8.54
C ALA A 167 -11.83 24.16 7.38
N SER A 168 -11.17 23.94 6.25
CA SER A 168 -11.18 24.86 5.10
C SER A 168 -12.37 24.67 4.15
N ILE A 169 -12.97 23.47 4.09
CA ILE A 169 -14.05 23.12 3.16
C ILE A 169 -15.36 22.93 3.93
N PRO A 170 -16.32 23.87 3.83
CA PRO A 170 -17.60 23.74 4.52
C PRO A 170 -18.34 22.45 4.13
N GLY A 171 -18.82 21.71 5.13
CA GLY A 171 -19.55 20.45 4.91
C GLY A 171 -18.68 19.24 4.58
N ALA A 172 -17.34 19.36 4.63
CA ALA A 172 -16.43 18.22 4.48
C ALA A 172 -16.48 17.22 5.64
N HIS A 173 -17.17 17.54 6.74
CA HIS A 173 -17.42 16.62 7.86
C HIS A 173 -18.58 15.65 7.63
N ASN A 174 -19.45 15.90 6.63
CA ASN A 174 -20.64 15.08 6.40
C ASN A 174 -20.31 13.91 5.45
N PRO A 175 -20.36 12.64 5.89
CA PRO A 175 -20.06 11.48 5.04
C PRO A 175 -20.98 11.32 3.83
N LEU A 176 -22.16 11.94 3.84
CA LEU A 176 -23.08 11.93 2.70
C LEU A 176 -22.68 12.93 1.61
N ALA A 177 -21.78 13.86 1.89
CA ALA A 177 -21.33 14.88 0.96
C ALA A 177 -20.10 14.43 0.17
N ALA A 178 -20.05 14.74 -1.13
CA ALA A 178 -18.88 14.50 -1.97
C ALA A 178 -17.61 15.20 -1.45
N ARG A 179 -17.76 16.31 -0.73
CA ARG A 179 -16.67 17.07 -0.08
C ARG A 179 -15.92 16.23 0.95
N PHE A 180 -16.61 15.39 1.72
CA PHE A 180 -15.98 14.48 2.68
C PHE A 180 -15.06 13.49 1.96
N TRP A 181 -15.59 12.79 0.96
CA TRP A 181 -14.84 11.79 0.20
C TRP A 181 -13.66 12.39 -0.57
N PHE A 182 -13.81 13.62 -1.09
CA PHE A 182 -12.71 14.35 -1.71
C PHE A 182 -11.60 14.66 -0.70
N THR A 183 -11.94 15.15 0.50
CA THR A 183 -10.97 15.39 1.57
C THR A 183 -10.23 14.11 1.98
N MET A 184 -10.96 13.01 2.17
CA MET A 184 -10.35 11.71 2.50
C MET A 184 -9.41 11.22 1.39
N SER A 185 -9.81 11.40 0.12
CA SER A 185 -9.00 11.07 -1.06
C SER A 185 -7.67 11.81 -1.07
N MET A 186 -7.69 13.13 -0.84
CA MET A 186 -6.48 13.95 -0.77
C MET A 186 -5.59 13.58 0.43
N ALA A 187 -6.22 13.32 1.59
CA ALA A 187 -5.51 12.92 2.79
C ALA A 187 -4.81 11.56 2.63
N LEU A 188 -5.47 10.58 2.01
CA LEU A 188 -4.88 9.27 1.66
C LEU A 188 -3.74 9.40 0.64
N LEU A 189 -3.84 10.30 -0.33
CA LEU A 189 -2.74 10.59 -1.26
C LEU A 189 -1.49 11.09 -0.54
N LEU A 190 -1.64 12.05 0.39
CA LEU A 190 -0.50 12.53 1.16
C LEU A 190 0.05 11.43 2.08
N GLY A 191 -0.83 10.66 2.72
CA GLY A 191 -0.43 9.49 3.52
C GLY A 191 0.37 8.48 2.69
N PHE A 192 -0.06 8.17 1.47
CA PHE A 192 0.67 7.31 0.53
C PHE A 192 2.07 7.84 0.23
N ILE A 193 2.20 9.15 -0.05
CA ILE A 193 3.50 9.79 -0.33
C ILE A 193 4.44 9.65 0.86
N LEU A 194 3.95 9.85 2.09
CA LEU A 194 4.76 9.75 3.30
C LEU A 194 5.07 8.31 3.72
N ALA A 195 4.19 7.36 3.40
CA ALA A 195 4.43 5.94 3.64
C ALA A 195 5.42 5.34 2.63
N TYR A 196 5.55 5.90 1.43
CA TYR A 196 6.39 5.33 0.37
C TYR A 196 7.88 5.20 0.76
N PRO A 197 8.57 6.20 1.36
CA PRO A 197 9.96 6.04 1.81
C PRO A 197 10.16 4.97 2.89
N ILE A 198 9.20 4.81 3.81
CA ILE A 198 9.25 3.76 4.84
C ILE A 198 9.12 2.39 4.18
N ASN A 199 8.17 2.24 3.25
CA ASN A 199 8.02 1.01 2.49
C ASN A 199 9.22 0.73 1.59
N TRP A 200 9.89 1.77 1.07
CA TRP A 200 11.16 1.61 0.35
C TRP A 200 12.20 0.93 1.21
N TRP A 201 12.39 1.42 2.44
CA TRP A 201 13.30 0.80 3.38
C TRP A 201 12.88 -0.63 3.71
N LEU A 202 11.60 -0.87 4.02
CA LEU A 202 11.09 -2.21 4.35
C LEU A 202 11.32 -3.24 3.23
N VAL A 203 11.02 -2.88 1.98
CA VAL A 203 11.22 -3.76 0.82
C VAL A 203 12.71 -3.95 0.54
N SER A 204 13.52 -2.89 0.59
CA SER A 204 14.99 -3.01 0.38
C SER A 204 15.69 -3.89 1.42
N ARG A 205 15.07 -4.12 2.58
CA ARG A 205 15.58 -4.95 3.67
C ARG A 205 14.88 -6.31 3.80
N ASN A 206 14.06 -6.69 2.83
CA ASN A 206 13.29 -7.94 2.80
C ASN A 206 12.36 -8.11 4.02
N LEU A 207 11.89 -7.00 4.61
CA LEU A 207 10.90 -6.99 5.69
C LEU A 207 9.47 -6.95 5.15
N LYS A 208 9.27 -6.48 3.91
CA LYS A 208 8.03 -6.58 3.13
C LYS A 208 8.32 -7.12 1.73
N HIS A 209 7.31 -7.73 1.14
CA HIS A 209 7.33 -8.16 -0.26
C HIS A 209 6.57 -7.13 -1.12
N GLY A 210 6.98 -6.98 -2.37
CA GLY A 210 6.29 -6.13 -3.34
C GLY A 210 5.32 -6.92 -4.23
N MET A 211 5.30 -6.59 -5.51
CA MET A 211 4.40 -7.22 -6.50
C MET A 211 4.85 -8.63 -6.87
N MET A 212 3.89 -9.56 -6.87
CA MET A 212 4.10 -10.96 -7.24
C MET A 212 3.29 -11.33 -8.48
N THR A 213 3.97 -11.95 -9.44
CA THR A 213 3.36 -12.48 -10.66
C THR A 213 2.84 -13.89 -10.43
N VAL A 214 1.56 -14.14 -10.73
CA VAL A 214 1.00 -15.49 -10.71
C VAL A 214 1.21 -16.14 -12.08
N ARG A 215 2.02 -17.19 -12.12
CA ARG A 215 2.31 -17.93 -13.36
C ARG A 215 1.21 -18.95 -13.65
N PRO A 216 0.73 -19.06 -14.90
CA PRO A 216 -0.06 -20.21 -15.32
C PRO A 216 0.83 -21.47 -15.24
N ASN A 217 0.37 -22.50 -14.52
CA ASN A 217 0.94 -23.86 -14.49
C ASN A 217 2.38 -24.04 -13.94
N GLY A 218 2.85 -23.20 -13.01
CA GLY A 218 4.12 -23.45 -12.33
C GLY A 218 5.34 -23.44 -13.25
N SER A 219 5.26 -22.73 -14.38
CA SER A 219 6.37 -22.61 -15.32
C SER A 219 7.60 -22.03 -14.60
N PRO A 220 8.83 -22.51 -14.90
CA PRO A 220 10.03 -22.07 -14.20
C PRO A 220 10.27 -20.56 -14.37
N PRO A 221 11.00 -19.93 -13.44
CA PRO A 221 11.33 -18.51 -13.53
C PRO A 221 11.95 -18.20 -14.89
N VAL A 222 11.52 -17.11 -15.51
CA VAL A 222 12.21 -16.60 -16.70
C VAL A 222 13.62 -16.26 -16.25
N ALA A 223 14.58 -17.08 -16.65
CA ALA A 223 15.98 -16.92 -16.28
C ALA A 223 16.41 -15.49 -16.60
N HIS A 224 17.00 -14.81 -15.60
CA HIS A 224 17.78 -13.61 -15.87
C HIS A 224 18.83 -13.98 -16.91
N ASP A 225 18.78 -13.34 -18.08
CA ASP A 225 19.80 -13.47 -19.13
C ASP A 225 21.08 -12.77 -18.63
N SER A 226 21.75 -13.41 -17.68
CA SER A 226 23.14 -13.15 -17.32
C SER A 226 23.98 -13.69 -18.46
N ARG A 227 24.07 -12.93 -19.56
CA ARG A 227 25.08 -13.18 -20.58
C ARG A 227 26.44 -12.87 -19.99
N ASP A 228 27.05 -13.87 -19.37
CA ASP A 228 28.51 -13.96 -19.34
C ASP A 228 28.93 -15.42 -19.57
N HIS A 229 29.95 -15.57 -20.40
CA HIS A 229 30.39 -16.84 -20.98
C HIS A 229 31.00 -17.79 -19.94
N GLY A 230 30.59 -19.07 -19.94
CA GLY A 230 31.30 -20.13 -19.23
C GLY A 230 30.58 -21.48 -19.26
N THR A 231 31.28 -22.52 -19.70
CA THR A 231 30.80 -23.86 -20.06
C THR A 231 30.48 -24.82 -18.88
N ILE A 232 29.35 -25.54 -18.98
CA ILE A 232 29.02 -26.96 -18.62
C ILE A 232 29.40 -27.52 -17.23
N ASP A 233 28.40 -28.00 -16.44
CA ASP A 233 28.18 -29.44 -16.09
C ASP A 233 26.84 -29.68 -15.33
N PRO A 234 26.07 -30.78 -15.58
CA PRO A 234 24.77 -31.01 -14.95
C PRO A 234 24.81 -32.14 -13.89
N GLN A 235 25.17 -31.81 -12.64
CA GLN A 235 24.85 -32.64 -11.48
C GLN A 235 24.69 -31.79 -10.23
N THR A 236 23.45 -31.59 -9.76
CA THR A 236 23.07 -31.44 -8.34
C THR A 236 21.56 -31.21 -8.24
N MET A 237 20.84 -32.28 -7.90
CA MET A 237 19.51 -32.19 -7.30
C MET A 237 19.71 -31.75 -5.84
N GLY A 238 19.19 -30.59 -5.46
CA GLY A 238 19.23 -30.10 -4.09
C GLY A 238 18.32 -28.89 -3.90
N ASP A 239 17.26 -29.10 -3.11
CA ASP A 239 16.47 -28.14 -2.34
C ASP A 239 16.38 -26.70 -2.86
N THR A 240 15.31 -26.40 -3.60
CA THR A 240 14.93 -25.03 -3.94
C THR A 240 14.33 -24.33 -2.72
N HIS A 241 15.19 -23.71 -1.92
CA HIS A 241 14.83 -22.53 -1.16
C HIS A 241 14.48 -21.42 -2.15
N ASP A 242 13.20 -21.05 -2.24
CA ASP A 242 12.74 -19.90 -3.01
C ASP A 242 13.21 -18.58 -2.36
N SER A 243 14.49 -18.25 -2.55
CA SER A 243 15.04 -16.93 -2.34
C SER A 243 15.05 -16.21 -3.69
N HIS A 244 13.94 -15.55 -4.03
CA HIS A 244 13.90 -14.72 -5.22
C HIS A 244 14.74 -13.45 -5.01
N ALA A 245 15.89 -13.46 -5.68
CA ALA A 245 16.85 -12.38 -5.77
C ALA A 245 16.29 -11.20 -6.57
N GLY A 246 16.35 -10.02 -5.97
CA GLY A 246 16.01 -8.74 -6.57
C GLY A 246 16.39 -7.53 -5.71
N ALA A 247 17.35 -7.70 -4.80
CA ALA A 247 18.11 -6.63 -4.14
C ALA A 247 19.24 -7.29 -3.35
N ASP A 248 20.46 -6.74 -3.42
CA ASP A 248 21.54 -6.97 -2.44
C ASP A 248 21.17 -6.37 -1.06
N GLY A 249 19.96 -6.70 -0.58
CA GLY A 249 19.39 -6.18 0.65
C GLY A 249 19.97 -6.93 1.82
N LYS A 250 21.04 -6.39 2.42
CA LYS A 250 21.49 -6.83 3.75
C LYS A 250 20.29 -6.83 4.68
N THR A 251 20.04 -7.97 5.33
CA THR A 251 18.99 -8.10 6.34
C THR A 251 19.10 -6.96 7.36
N ALA A 252 17.96 -6.34 7.69
CA ALA A 252 17.98 -5.20 8.61
C ALA A 252 18.55 -5.63 9.96
N THR A 253 19.47 -4.84 10.49
CA THR A 253 19.97 -4.99 11.84
C THR A 253 18.91 -4.58 12.86
N GLY A 254 18.94 -5.16 14.06
CA GLY A 254 18.00 -4.77 15.13
C GLY A 254 18.04 -3.27 15.46
N THR A 255 19.21 -2.64 15.32
CA THR A 255 19.39 -1.20 15.48
C THR A 255 18.68 -0.40 14.40
N GLU A 256 18.79 -0.79 13.12
CA GLU A 256 18.08 -0.11 12.03
C GLU A 256 16.56 -0.20 12.22
N VAL A 257 16.06 -1.37 12.62
CA VAL A 257 14.64 -1.58 12.93
C VAL A 257 14.19 -0.65 14.07
N ALA A 258 14.96 -0.56 15.15
CA ALA A 258 14.64 0.33 16.26
C ALA A 258 14.62 1.80 15.83
N ILE A 259 15.61 2.25 15.04
CA ILE A 259 15.70 3.62 14.53
C ILE A 259 14.47 3.95 13.67
N VAL A 260 14.14 3.10 12.69
CA VAL A 260 12.99 3.36 11.81
C VAL A 260 11.67 3.33 12.58
N THR A 261 11.55 2.46 13.57
CA THR A 261 10.38 2.44 14.46
C THR A 261 10.25 3.78 15.20
N ILE A 262 11.33 4.27 15.82
CA ILE A 262 11.34 5.57 16.51
C ILE A 262 10.98 6.70 15.53
N ILE A 263 11.60 6.72 14.35
CA ILE A 263 11.31 7.73 13.31
C ILE A 263 9.82 7.70 12.96
N SER A 264 9.22 6.52 12.77
CA SER A 264 7.80 6.41 12.43
C SER A 264 6.89 7.00 13.52
N PHE A 265 7.20 6.75 14.79
CA PHE A 265 6.45 7.34 15.91
C PHE A 265 6.65 8.84 16.03
N VAL A 266 7.87 9.33 15.76
CA VAL A 266 8.14 10.78 15.70
C VAL A 266 7.34 11.42 14.58
N MET A 267 7.30 10.82 13.39
CA MET A 267 6.49 11.30 12.26
C MET A 267 5.01 11.39 12.65
N LEU A 268 4.45 10.34 13.24
CA LEU A 268 3.06 10.33 13.71
C LEU A 268 2.82 11.42 14.76
N GLY A 269 3.70 11.52 15.76
CA GLY A 269 3.62 12.54 16.81
C GLY A 269 3.67 13.96 16.26
N VAL A 270 4.54 14.24 15.29
CA VAL A 270 4.60 15.53 14.59
C VAL A 270 3.29 15.80 13.86
N GLY A 271 2.74 14.84 13.12
CA GLY A 271 1.45 14.98 12.44
C GLY A 271 0.31 15.30 13.42
N LEU A 272 0.25 14.61 14.56
CA LEU A 272 -0.73 14.88 15.60
C LEU A 272 -0.55 16.29 16.21
N ILE A 273 0.68 16.73 16.48
CA ILE A 273 0.97 18.07 17.01
C ILE A 273 0.54 19.15 16.01
N VAL A 274 0.89 19.01 14.72
CA VAL A 274 0.47 19.95 13.68
C VAL A 274 -1.06 20.06 13.64
N THR A 275 -1.76 18.93 13.76
CA THR A 275 -3.22 18.89 13.77
C THR A 275 -3.84 19.63 14.95
N LEU A 276 -3.19 19.65 16.12
CA LEU A 276 -3.68 20.38 17.29
C LEU A 276 -3.55 21.90 17.14
N VAL A 277 -2.73 22.39 16.20
CA VAL A 277 -2.45 23.81 15.97
C VAL A 277 -3.25 24.38 14.79
N LEU A 278 -3.81 23.51 13.94
CA LEU A 278 -4.67 23.85 12.80
C LEU A 278 -6.13 24.03 13.23
#